data_AF-A0A950ALE8-F1
#
_entry.id   AF-A0A950ALE8-F1
#
_cell.length_a   1.000
_cell.length_b   1.000
_cell.length_c   1.000
_cell.angle_alpha   90.00
_cell.angle_beta   90.00
_cell.angle_gamma   90.00
#
_symmetry.space_group_name_H-M   'P 1'
#
loop_
_entity.id
_entity.type
_entity.pdbx_description
1 polymer ?
#
loop_
_entity_poly.entity_id
_entity_poly.type
_entity_poly.pdbx_seq_one_letter_code
_entity_poly.pdbx_strand_id
1 'polypeptide(L)'
;MAFDSQTRNRLARFVAEARDLIADEFTQKFQSLYGLSSSGEITPLAYLRHLDEEQKATAERLRGRLRHLEPDAKDPDRVKPDTVEQLVREQAFTVLNRLAAIRMAEKRDIIVESVGRGYESKGFKVYLRVAGNALGDTYHKYRRYLFCLFDELAVDVGALFDRRSSAGLLFLREPALLQLLQLLNAPDLDSLWAEDETIGWIYQYYNDPAERKKMREQSSAPRTSRELAIRNQFFTPRYVVEFLSDNTLGRIWYEMTKGQTRLKEHCRYLIRRPNEIFLRHGETAPEPADSADENLSQEELLKQPVHIPHRPLKDPRTIRMLDPACGSMHFGLYSFDLFEVIYDEAWEIAHGSDDALKFFEAFAPFVAFVGQYPDKSAFLCEVPRLIIERNIHGIDIDPRCVQIAGLSLWLRAQSTWQQQRLQPVERPQIRRSNIVCAEPMPGEEALLNEFIEAHFSSTSEKNVLGQLFRRVFDAMKHAGEAGSLLKIEEEIAGAVAEAKQKWLAGPRLEQGRLFADDMAPPAQK
;
A
#
# COMPACT_ATOMS: atom_id res chain seq x y z
N MET A 1 -12.04 -14.68 14.75
CA MET A 1 -13.21 -15.48 14.27
C MET A 1 -13.88 -14.68 13.16
N ALA A 2 -14.44 -15.29 12.11
CA ALA A 2 -15.18 -14.50 11.12
C ALA A 2 -16.36 -13.81 11.83
N PHE A 3 -16.46 -12.48 11.72
CA PHE A 3 -17.51 -11.71 12.37
C PHE A 3 -18.89 -12.29 12.02
N ASP A 4 -19.71 -12.58 13.04
CA ASP A 4 -21.11 -12.92 12.78
C ASP A 4 -21.83 -11.75 12.09
N SER A 5 -22.98 -12.04 11.49
CA SER A 5 -23.72 -11.05 10.70
C SER A 5 -24.18 -9.86 11.56
N GLN A 6 -24.48 -10.08 12.85
CA GLN A 6 -24.94 -9.02 13.75
C GLN A 6 -23.81 -8.04 14.06
N THR A 7 -22.62 -8.57 14.34
CA THR A 7 -21.39 -7.85 14.61
C THR A 7 -20.95 -7.02 13.40
N ARG A 8 -21.03 -7.60 12.19
CA ARG A 8 -20.79 -6.88 10.92
C ARG A 8 -21.77 -5.73 10.69
N ASN A 9 -23.06 -5.95 10.94
CA ASN A 9 -24.08 -4.91 10.81
C ASN A 9 -23.89 -3.77 11.83
N ARG A 10 -23.31 -4.06 12.99
CA ARG A 10 -23.00 -3.03 13.98
C ARG A 10 -21.79 -2.20 13.58
N LEU A 11 -20.71 -2.84 13.13
CA LEU A 11 -19.54 -2.16 12.59
C LEU A 11 -19.92 -1.28 11.39
N ALA A 12 -20.74 -1.80 10.47
CA ALA A 12 -21.21 -1.03 9.31
C ALA A 12 -21.99 0.24 9.71
N ARG A 13 -22.86 0.15 10.73
CA ARG A 13 -23.57 1.33 11.28
C ARG A 13 -22.61 2.35 11.89
N PHE A 14 -21.67 1.89 12.71
CA PHE A 14 -20.63 2.77 13.27
C PHE A 14 -19.86 3.50 12.16
N VAL A 15 -19.41 2.78 11.13
CA VAL A 15 -18.64 3.37 10.04
C VAL A 15 -19.44 4.43 9.28
N ALA A 16 -20.73 4.16 9.00
CA ALA A 16 -21.61 5.11 8.33
C ALA A 16 -21.81 6.37 9.19
N GLU A 17 -22.18 6.22 10.47
CA GLU A 17 -22.40 7.34 11.39
C GLU A 17 -21.12 8.17 11.60
N ALA A 18 -19.97 7.51 11.75
CA ALA A 18 -18.68 8.17 11.90
C ALA A 18 -18.27 8.92 10.63
N ARG A 19 -18.43 8.30 9.45
CA ARG A 19 -18.16 8.94 8.16
C ARG A 19 -18.98 10.21 8.00
N ASP A 20 -20.29 10.12 8.20
CA ASP A 20 -21.21 11.24 7.98
C ASP A 20 -20.90 12.38 8.97
N LEU A 21 -20.67 12.07 10.24
CA LEU A 21 -20.24 13.04 11.27
C LEU A 21 -18.96 13.79 10.87
N ILE A 22 -17.93 13.08 10.43
CA ILE A 22 -16.64 13.70 10.07
C ILE A 22 -16.78 14.49 8.77
N ALA A 23 -17.51 13.96 7.78
CA ALA A 23 -17.73 14.62 6.49
C ALA A 23 -18.52 15.93 6.63
N ASP A 24 -19.55 15.96 7.48
CA ASP A 24 -20.32 17.16 7.77
C ASP A 24 -19.46 18.22 8.46
N GLU A 25 -18.69 17.83 9.47
CA GLU A 25 -17.75 18.70 10.17
C GLU A 25 -16.69 19.29 9.23
N PHE A 26 -16.14 18.48 8.31
CA PHE A 26 -15.14 18.93 7.35
C PHE A 26 -15.73 19.79 6.24
N THR A 27 -16.96 19.52 5.80
CA THR A 27 -17.70 20.38 4.88
C THR A 27 -17.90 21.77 5.48
N GLN A 28 -18.33 21.84 6.76
CA GLN A 28 -18.46 23.11 7.46
C GLN A 28 -17.13 23.85 7.57
N LYS A 29 -16.03 23.16 7.90
CA LYS A 29 -14.69 23.78 7.96
C LYS A 29 -14.21 24.26 6.60
N PHE A 30 -14.45 23.50 5.54
CA PHE A 30 -14.12 23.88 4.17
C PHE A 30 -14.80 25.20 3.81
N GLN A 31 -16.11 25.32 4.07
CA GLN A 31 -16.86 26.53 3.77
C GLN A 31 -16.47 27.71 4.67
N SER A 32 -16.50 27.51 5.99
CA SER A 32 -16.36 28.62 6.97
C SER A 32 -14.92 29.08 7.19
N LEU A 33 -13.94 28.19 7.05
CA LEU A 33 -12.55 28.49 7.35
C LEU A 33 -11.72 28.62 6.08
N TYR A 34 -11.79 27.61 5.20
CA TYR A 34 -10.87 27.49 4.06
C TYR A 34 -11.40 28.06 2.74
N GLY A 35 -12.62 28.60 2.72
CA GLY A 35 -13.24 29.20 1.54
C GLY A 35 -13.45 28.21 0.40
N LEU A 36 -13.81 26.96 0.71
CA LEU A 36 -14.09 25.90 -0.24
C LEU A 36 -15.58 25.56 -0.17
N SER A 37 -16.35 25.98 -1.16
CA SER A 37 -17.80 25.77 -1.22
C SER A 37 -18.13 24.36 -1.72
N SER A 38 -19.24 23.78 -1.24
CA SER A 38 -19.79 22.53 -1.79
C SER A 38 -20.30 22.70 -3.23
N SER A 39 -20.54 23.93 -3.69
CA SER A 39 -20.85 24.23 -5.10
C SER A 39 -19.63 24.17 -6.02
N GLY A 40 -18.43 23.97 -5.48
CA GLY A 40 -17.17 23.97 -6.22
C GLY A 40 -16.48 25.33 -6.34
N GLU A 41 -17.08 26.39 -5.80
CA GLU A 41 -16.47 27.72 -5.74
C GLU A 41 -15.33 27.79 -4.70
N ILE A 42 -14.20 28.36 -5.10
CA ILE A 42 -12.99 28.49 -4.28
C ILE A 42 -12.73 29.98 -4.05
N THR A 43 -12.73 30.42 -2.80
CA THR A 43 -12.33 31.77 -2.44
C THR A 43 -10.80 31.91 -2.54
N PRO A 44 -10.28 32.93 -3.26
CA PRO A 44 -8.83 33.19 -3.32
C PRO A 44 -8.21 33.40 -1.93
N LEU A 45 -7.02 32.85 -1.71
CA LEU A 45 -6.31 32.92 -0.41
C LEU A 45 -6.09 34.36 0.08
N ALA A 46 -5.90 35.31 -0.84
CA ALA A 46 -5.71 36.73 -0.53
C ALA A 46 -6.90 37.36 0.23
N TYR A 47 -8.09 36.76 0.13
CA TYR A 47 -9.29 37.20 0.83
C TYR A 47 -9.49 36.53 2.19
N LEU A 48 -8.79 35.43 2.49
CA LEU A 48 -8.89 34.69 3.75
C LEU A 48 -7.92 35.25 4.81
N ARG A 49 -8.06 36.54 5.13
CA ARG A 49 -7.14 37.27 6.03
C ARG A 49 -7.22 36.84 7.51
N HIS A 50 -8.25 36.09 7.88
CA HIS A 50 -8.45 35.58 9.24
C HIS A 50 -7.60 34.35 9.56
N LEU A 51 -7.00 33.70 8.56
CA LEU A 51 -6.21 32.48 8.77
C LEU A 51 -4.87 32.78 9.45
N ASP A 52 -4.52 31.97 10.44
CA ASP A 52 -3.16 31.91 10.97
C ASP A 52 -2.19 31.19 9.99
N GLU A 53 -0.89 31.20 10.28
CA GLU A 53 0.12 30.61 9.38
C GLU A 53 -0.03 29.08 9.19
N GLU A 54 -0.43 28.33 10.22
CA GLU A 54 -0.67 26.88 10.09
C GLU A 54 -1.90 26.64 9.21
N GLN A 55 -2.97 27.42 9.42
CA GLN A 55 -4.20 27.35 8.64
C GLN A 55 -3.99 27.77 7.18
N LYS A 56 -3.15 28.79 6.91
CA LYS A 56 -2.76 29.17 5.54
C LYS A 56 -2.04 28.04 4.83
N ALA A 57 -1.06 27.42 5.48
CA ALA A 57 -0.34 26.27 4.93
C ALA A 57 -1.29 25.09 4.65
N THR A 58 -2.26 24.82 5.54
CA THR A 58 -3.33 23.83 5.27
C THR A 58 -4.18 24.23 4.07
N ALA A 59 -4.58 25.51 3.98
CA ALA A 59 -5.43 26.03 2.90
C ALA A 59 -4.76 25.92 1.52
N GLU A 60 -3.45 26.17 1.45
CA GLU A 60 -2.61 26.01 0.25
C GLU A 60 -2.54 24.54 -0.17
N ARG A 61 -2.28 23.63 0.78
CA ARG A 61 -2.20 22.18 0.51
C ARG A 61 -3.53 21.60 0.05
N LEU A 62 -4.65 22.03 0.64
CA LEU A 62 -5.99 21.61 0.20
C LEU A 62 -6.25 22.03 -1.25
N ARG A 63 -5.88 23.27 -1.63
CA ARG A 63 -5.98 23.74 -3.01
C ARG A 63 -5.05 22.97 -3.96
N GLY A 64 -3.84 22.64 -3.51
CA GLY A 64 -2.94 21.76 -4.24
C GLY A 64 -3.55 20.39 -4.50
N ARG A 65 -4.22 19.80 -3.49
CA ARG A 65 -4.93 18.52 -3.65
C ARG A 65 -6.12 18.64 -4.60
N LEU A 66 -6.90 19.72 -4.56
CA LEU A 66 -7.98 19.95 -5.53
C LEU A 66 -7.47 20.01 -6.97
N ARG A 67 -6.36 20.75 -7.23
CA ARG A 67 -5.73 20.78 -8.56
C ARG A 67 -5.25 19.41 -9.01
N HIS A 68 -4.76 18.58 -8.09
CA HIS A 68 -4.37 17.22 -8.42
C HIS A 68 -5.59 16.32 -8.75
N LEU A 69 -6.71 16.50 -8.04
CA LEU A 69 -7.94 15.73 -8.29
C LEU A 69 -8.65 16.16 -9.58
N GLU A 70 -8.53 17.43 -9.97
CA GLU A 70 -9.10 17.98 -11.21
C GLU A 70 -8.06 18.83 -11.96
N PRO A 71 -7.08 18.19 -12.62
CA PRO A 71 -6.00 18.90 -13.31
C PRO A 71 -6.49 19.72 -14.51
N ASP A 72 -7.61 19.33 -15.12
CA ASP A 72 -8.20 19.98 -16.31
C ASP A 72 -9.18 21.13 -15.97
N ALA A 73 -9.18 21.60 -14.71
CA ALA A 73 -10.03 22.72 -14.31
C ALA A 73 -9.68 24.00 -15.10
N LYS A 74 -10.66 24.56 -15.82
CA LYS A 74 -10.45 25.75 -16.67
C LYS A 74 -10.36 27.05 -15.88
N ASP A 75 -10.97 27.08 -14.69
CA ASP A 75 -11.04 28.24 -13.81
C ASP A 75 -10.31 27.88 -12.51
N PRO A 76 -9.23 28.59 -12.13
CA PRO A 76 -8.47 28.28 -10.92
C PRO A 76 -9.30 28.44 -9.63
N ASP A 77 -10.38 29.22 -9.69
CA ASP A 77 -11.26 29.50 -8.56
C ASP A 77 -12.53 28.64 -8.59
N ARG A 78 -12.61 27.64 -9.48
CA ARG A 78 -13.76 26.75 -9.58
C ARG A 78 -13.42 25.31 -9.98
N VAL A 79 -13.91 24.37 -9.19
CA VAL A 79 -13.85 22.92 -9.45
C VAL A 79 -15.26 22.33 -9.52
N LYS A 80 -15.40 21.06 -9.89
CA LYS A 80 -16.67 20.35 -9.81
C LYS A 80 -17.07 20.12 -8.34
N PRO A 81 -18.37 20.20 -7.99
CA PRO A 81 -18.87 19.83 -6.67
C PRO A 81 -18.37 18.45 -6.18
N ASP A 82 -18.40 17.46 -7.08
CA ASP A 82 -17.94 16.09 -6.80
C ASP A 82 -16.45 16.05 -6.39
N THR A 83 -15.61 16.95 -6.91
CA THR A 83 -14.18 17.06 -6.55
C THR A 83 -14.02 17.52 -5.09
N VAL A 84 -14.84 18.49 -4.65
CA VAL A 84 -14.86 18.95 -3.26
C VAL A 84 -15.38 17.85 -2.34
N GLU A 85 -16.45 17.15 -2.75
CA GLU A 85 -16.99 16.01 -2.00
C GLU A 85 -15.95 14.89 -1.85
N GLN A 86 -15.22 14.57 -2.93
CA GLN A 86 -14.14 13.60 -2.89
C GLN A 86 -13.05 14.02 -1.90
N LEU A 87 -12.63 15.29 -1.91
CA LEU A 87 -11.63 15.78 -0.97
C LEU A 87 -12.11 15.65 0.49
N VAL A 88 -13.35 16.04 0.79
CA VAL A 88 -13.95 15.86 2.14
C VAL A 88 -13.90 14.39 2.56
N ARG A 89 -14.30 13.48 1.67
CA ARG A 89 -14.32 12.03 1.94
C ARG A 89 -12.92 11.46 2.19
N GLU A 90 -11.91 11.91 1.44
CA GLU A 90 -10.52 11.51 1.64
C GLU A 90 -10.00 11.96 3.02
N GLN A 91 -10.24 13.22 3.39
CA GLN A 91 -9.87 13.74 4.72
C GLN A 91 -10.56 12.95 5.84
N ALA A 92 -11.87 12.74 5.70
CA ALA A 92 -12.68 12.04 6.69
C ALA A 92 -12.24 10.58 6.87
N PHE A 93 -11.88 9.90 5.77
CA PHE A 93 -11.40 8.53 5.79
C PHE A 93 -10.13 8.41 6.61
N THR A 94 -9.15 9.26 6.34
CA THR A 94 -7.86 9.21 7.01
C THR A 94 -8.00 9.45 8.52
N VAL A 95 -8.84 10.42 8.94
CA VAL A 95 -9.06 10.70 10.37
C VAL A 95 -9.79 9.57 11.09
N LEU A 96 -10.82 8.99 10.46
CA LEU A 96 -11.50 7.82 11.01
C LEU A 96 -10.52 6.66 11.22
N ASN A 97 -9.72 6.33 10.21
CA ASN A 97 -8.78 5.22 10.29
C ASN A 97 -7.65 5.47 11.29
N ARG A 98 -7.17 6.72 11.46
CA ARG A 98 -6.19 7.05 12.52
C ARG A 98 -6.74 6.75 13.91
N LEU A 99 -7.97 7.15 14.19
CA LEU A 99 -8.58 6.94 15.51
C LEU A 99 -8.97 5.47 15.72
N ALA A 100 -9.45 4.78 14.69
CA ALA A 100 -9.68 3.34 14.73
C ALA A 100 -8.39 2.57 14.97
N ALA A 101 -7.30 2.92 14.27
CA ALA A 101 -5.98 2.32 14.43
C ALA A 101 -5.45 2.47 15.85
N ILE A 102 -5.55 3.67 16.43
CA ILE A 102 -5.20 3.91 17.83
C ILE A 102 -6.06 3.05 18.76
N ARG A 103 -7.37 2.98 18.55
CA ARG A 103 -8.25 2.16 19.39
C ARG A 103 -7.92 0.66 19.29
N MET A 104 -7.58 0.17 18.11
CA MET A 104 -7.08 -1.20 17.89
C MET A 104 -5.76 -1.43 18.64
N ALA A 105 -4.79 -0.51 18.48
CA ALA A 105 -3.50 -0.60 19.14
C ALA A 105 -3.64 -0.58 20.68
N GLU A 106 -4.55 0.21 21.22
CA GLU A 106 -4.89 0.21 22.65
C GLU A 106 -5.50 -1.09 23.11
N LYS A 107 -6.50 -1.61 22.37
CA LYS A 107 -7.18 -2.86 22.75
C LYS A 107 -6.23 -4.05 22.79
N ARG A 108 -5.17 -3.99 21.98
CA ARG A 108 -4.13 -5.00 21.86
C ARG A 108 -2.93 -4.71 22.77
N ASP A 109 -2.98 -3.73 23.65
CA ASP A 109 -1.87 -3.36 24.55
C ASP A 109 -0.55 -3.02 23.81
N ILE A 110 -0.66 -2.50 22.58
CA ILE A 110 0.50 -2.03 21.80
C ILE A 110 0.91 -0.63 22.28
N ILE A 111 -0.08 0.22 22.56
CA ILE A 111 0.10 1.57 23.10
C ILE A 111 -0.71 1.73 24.39
N VAL A 112 -0.37 2.76 25.17
CA VAL A 112 -1.16 3.15 26.35
C VAL A 112 -2.53 3.67 25.92
N GLU A 113 -3.58 3.37 26.70
CA GLU A 113 -4.94 3.91 26.51
C GLU A 113 -4.91 5.43 26.28
N SER A 114 -5.32 5.87 25.09
CA SER A 114 -5.24 7.23 24.58
C SER A 114 -6.63 7.77 24.17
N VAL A 115 -7.43 6.99 23.45
CA VAL A 115 -8.79 7.34 22.96
C VAL A 115 -9.91 6.58 23.64
N GLY A 116 -9.62 5.42 24.25
CA GLY A 116 -10.63 4.55 24.89
C GLY A 116 -11.53 5.21 25.93
N ARG A 117 -11.07 6.28 26.60
CA ARG A 117 -11.85 7.07 27.57
C ARG A 117 -11.80 8.58 27.32
N GLY A 118 -11.47 9.00 26.10
CA GLY A 118 -11.33 10.41 25.75
C GLY A 118 -10.38 11.17 26.70
N TYR A 119 -10.87 12.24 27.32
CA TYR A 119 -10.07 13.02 28.27
C TYR A 119 -9.68 12.27 29.55
N GLU A 120 -10.35 11.17 29.85
CA GLU A 120 -10.04 10.37 31.04
C GLU A 120 -9.02 9.25 30.77
N SER A 121 -8.58 9.10 29.52
CA SER A 121 -7.63 8.08 29.09
C SER A 121 -6.30 8.20 29.85
N LYS A 122 -5.75 7.05 30.26
CA LYS A 122 -4.51 6.98 31.05
C LYS A 122 -3.35 7.75 30.41
N GLY A 123 -3.13 7.57 29.11
CA GLY A 123 -2.04 8.19 28.37
C GLY A 123 -2.16 9.71 28.33
N PHE A 124 -3.37 10.24 28.12
CA PHE A 124 -3.60 11.68 28.16
C PHE A 124 -3.38 12.26 29.57
N LYS A 125 -3.83 11.56 30.63
CA LYS A 125 -3.56 11.99 32.01
C LYS A 125 -2.07 12.03 32.34
N VAL A 126 -1.27 11.12 31.79
CA VAL A 126 0.20 11.15 31.93
C VAL A 126 0.76 12.34 31.18
N TYR A 127 0.33 12.57 29.93
CA TYR A 127 0.73 13.72 29.13
C TYR A 127 0.45 15.05 29.86
N LEU A 128 -0.72 15.20 30.50
CA LEU A 128 -1.08 16.40 31.27
C LEU A 128 -0.14 16.72 32.44
N ARG A 129 0.58 15.73 32.98
CA ARG A 129 1.56 15.97 34.06
C ARG A 129 2.83 16.67 33.56
N VAL A 130 3.13 16.52 32.27
CA VAL A 130 4.32 17.09 31.62
C VAL A 130 3.95 18.29 30.76
N ALA A 131 2.73 18.33 30.25
CA ALA A 131 2.19 19.42 29.45
C ALA A 131 2.06 20.71 30.29
N GLY A 132 2.78 21.74 29.90
CA GLY A 132 2.66 23.07 30.51
C GLY A 132 1.30 23.73 30.25
N ASN A 133 1.01 24.79 31.01
CA ASN A 133 -0.25 25.55 30.89
C ASN A 133 -0.42 26.32 29.58
N ALA A 134 0.65 26.47 28.78
CA ALA A 134 0.65 27.25 27.55
C ALA A 134 -0.10 26.61 26.37
N LEU A 135 -0.52 25.34 26.48
CA LEU A 135 -1.12 24.58 25.37
C LEU A 135 -2.63 24.80 25.18
N GLY A 136 -3.24 25.77 25.87
CA GLY A 136 -4.66 26.09 25.77
C GLY A 136 -5.55 25.27 26.72
N ASP A 137 -6.83 25.17 26.36
CA ASP A 137 -7.82 24.38 27.11
C ASP A 137 -7.60 22.86 27.00
N THR A 138 -8.48 22.07 27.64
CA THR A 138 -8.40 20.61 27.66
C THR A 138 -8.44 20.00 26.25
N TYR A 139 -9.30 20.52 25.37
CA TYR A 139 -9.39 20.04 23.99
C TYR A 139 -8.11 20.31 23.21
N HIS A 140 -7.54 21.50 23.31
CA HIS A 140 -6.29 21.85 22.62
C HIS A 140 -5.12 20.98 23.10
N LYS A 141 -5.05 20.72 24.42
CA LYS A 141 -4.09 19.79 25.01
C LYS A 141 -4.28 18.36 24.50
N TYR A 142 -5.52 17.88 24.46
CA TYR A 142 -5.84 16.53 23.97
C TYR A 142 -5.55 16.36 22.48
N ARG A 143 -5.90 17.35 21.67
CA ARG A 143 -5.55 17.38 20.24
C ARG A 143 -4.04 17.33 20.03
N ARG A 144 -3.28 18.12 20.81
CA ARG A 144 -1.81 18.10 20.74
C ARG A 144 -1.24 16.74 21.13
N TYR A 145 -1.77 16.12 22.18
CA TYR A 145 -1.41 14.77 22.59
C TYR A 145 -1.64 13.74 21.47
N LEU A 146 -2.83 13.75 20.84
CA LEU A 146 -3.11 12.87 19.71
C LEU A 146 -2.19 13.13 18.51
N PHE A 147 -1.82 14.38 18.25
CA PHE A 147 -0.85 14.71 17.20
C PHE A 147 0.56 14.18 17.51
N CYS A 148 1.00 14.26 18.77
CA CYS A 148 2.27 13.63 19.17
C CYS A 148 2.23 12.11 18.95
N LEU A 149 1.11 11.46 19.29
CA LEU A 149 0.92 10.04 19.04
C LEU A 149 0.91 9.70 17.54
N PHE A 150 0.29 10.54 16.71
CA PHE A 150 0.38 10.40 15.25
C PHE A 150 1.82 10.51 14.76
N ASP A 151 2.57 11.52 15.23
CA ASP A 151 3.96 11.71 14.83
C ASP A 151 4.86 10.53 15.24
N GLU A 152 4.61 9.93 16.41
CA GLU A 152 5.28 8.72 16.89
C GLU A 152 4.96 7.51 16.01
N LEU A 153 3.68 7.27 15.71
CA LEU A 153 3.25 6.13 14.88
C LEU A 153 3.61 6.31 13.39
N ALA A 154 3.74 7.54 12.91
CA ALA A 154 4.15 7.84 11.54
C ALA A 154 5.56 7.37 11.21
N VAL A 155 6.38 7.11 12.24
CA VAL A 155 7.74 6.56 12.09
C VAL A 155 7.72 5.18 11.43
N ASP A 156 6.75 4.33 11.78
CA ASP A 156 6.57 2.99 11.17
C ASP A 156 5.46 2.98 10.11
N VAL A 157 4.37 3.72 10.33
CA VAL A 157 3.14 3.68 9.52
C VAL A 157 2.81 5.07 8.96
N GLY A 158 3.79 5.68 8.30
CA GLY A 158 3.70 7.05 7.75
C GLY A 158 2.52 7.25 6.79
N ALA A 159 2.18 6.24 5.99
CA ALA A 159 1.07 6.32 5.03
C ALA A 159 -0.25 6.75 5.69
N LEU A 160 -0.54 6.26 6.91
CA LEU A 160 -1.75 6.60 7.65
C LEU A 160 -1.52 7.80 8.58
N PHE A 161 -0.44 7.79 9.37
CA PHE A 161 -0.29 8.72 10.49
C PHE A 161 0.44 10.03 10.17
N ASP A 162 1.09 10.17 9.02
CA ASP A 162 1.73 11.44 8.66
C ASP A 162 0.68 12.55 8.52
N ARG A 163 0.65 13.45 9.51
CA ARG A 163 -0.23 14.63 9.56
C ARG A 163 0.04 15.65 8.45
N ARG A 164 1.15 15.50 7.71
CA ARG A 164 1.53 16.38 6.60
C ARG A 164 1.04 15.86 5.26
N SER A 165 0.60 14.60 5.19
CA SER A 165 0.01 13.98 4.00
C SER A 165 -1.22 14.77 3.52
N SER A 166 -1.33 14.94 2.21
CA SER A 166 -2.47 15.61 1.56
C SER A 166 -3.80 14.88 1.80
N ALA A 167 -3.77 13.59 2.15
CA ALA A 167 -4.95 12.77 2.43
C ALA A 167 -5.57 13.01 3.82
N GLY A 168 -4.90 13.71 4.74
CA GLY A 168 -5.35 13.85 6.14
C GLY A 168 -4.81 15.08 6.85
N LEU A 169 -5.04 16.26 6.26
CA LEU A 169 -4.66 17.58 6.75
C LEU A 169 -5.63 18.12 7.83
N LEU A 170 -6.89 17.69 7.79
CA LEU A 170 -7.91 18.16 8.73
C LEU A 170 -7.97 17.34 10.02
N PHE A 171 -8.50 17.98 11.06
CA PHE A 171 -8.89 17.34 12.31
C PHE A 171 -10.19 17.96 12.85
N LEU A 172 -10.95 17.18 13.62
CA LEU A 172 -12.27 17.51 14.15
C LEU A 172 -12.20 18.63 15.19
N ARG A 173 -13.22 19.51 15.24
CA ARG A 173 -13.47 20.37 16.41
C ARG A 173 -14.00 19.56 17.59
N GLU A 174 -13.92 20.12 18.79
CA GLU A 174 -14.25 19.44 20.06
C GLU A 174 -15.60 18.71 20.05
N PRO A 175 -16.74 19.32 19.65
CA PRO A 175 -18.02 18.63 19.72
C PRO A 175 -18.06 17.37 18.85
N ALA A 176 -17.59 17.48 17.61
CA ALA A 176 -17.55 16.36 16.67
C ALA A 176 -16.54 15.28 17.11
N LEU A 177 -15.39 15.67 17.69
CA LEU A 177 -14.43 14.72 18.24
C LEU A 177 -15.02 13.92 19.40
N LEU A 178 -15.70 14.58 20.36
CA LEU A 178 -16.31 13.90 21.51
C LEU A 178 -17.42 12.95 21.07
N GLN A 179 -18.25 13.35 20.10
CA GLN A 179 -19.27 12.49 19.53
C GLN A 179 -18.65 11.28 18.80
N LEU A 180 -17.57 11.48 18.05
CA LEU A 180 -16.88 10.37 17.40
C LEU A 180 -16.25 9.41 18.42
N LEU A 181 -15.66 9.91 19.50
CA LEU A 181 -15.13 9.07 20.57
C LEU A 181 -16.23 8.26 21.27
N GLN A 182 -17.43 8.81 21.40
CA GLN A 182 -18.58 8.06 21.92
C GLN A 182 -18.97 6.91 20.98
N LEU A 183 -19.01 7.16 19.67
CA LEU A 183 -19.29 6.12 18.67
C LEU A 183 -18.20 5.04 18.67
N LEU A 184 -16.93 5.44 18.68
CA LEU A 184 -15.75 4.57 18.66
C LEU A 184 -15.69 3.66 19.89
N ASN A 185 -16.08 4.19 21.06
CA ASN A 185 -16.00 3.49 22.34
C ASN A 185 -17.33 2.86 22.76
N ALA A 186 -18.28 2.68 21.82
CA ALA A 186 -19.50 1.94 22.09
C ALA A 186 -19.17 0.52 22.60
N PRO A 187 -19.75 0.06 23.73
CA PRO A 187 -19.37 -1.21 24.36
C PRO A 187 -19.49 -2.43 23.44
N ASP A 188 -20.41 -2.39 22.49
CA ASP A 188 -20.66 -3.47 21.55
C ASP A 188 -19.68 -3.51 20.36
N LEU A 189 -18.76 -2.54 20.26
CA LEU A 189 -17.61 -2.59 19.35
C LEU A 189 -16.33 -3.08 20.05
N ASP A 190 -16.32 -3.26 21.38
CA ASP A 190 -15.08 -3.45 22.13
C ASP A 190 -14.28 -4.70 21.72
N SER A 191 -14.96 -5.80 21.41
CA SER A 191 -14.31 -7.03 20.93
C SER A 191 -13.72 -6.90 19.53
N LEU A 192 -14.27 -6.03 18.68
CA LEU A 192 -13.83 -5.82 17.31
C LEU A 192 -12.41 -5.25 17.25
N TRP A 193 -12.06 -4.39 18.19
CA TRP A 193 -10.75 -3.71 18.17
C TRP A 193 -9.57 -4.68 18.36
N ALA A 194 -9.81 -5.90 18.84
CA ALA A 194 -8.81 -6.97 18.94
C ALA A 194 -8.59 -7.75 17.64
N GLU A 195 -9.54 -7.75 16.70
CA GLU A 195 -9.50 -8.58 15.50
C GLU A 195 -8.77 -7.89 14.33
N ASP A 196 -7.94 -8.63 13.59
CA ASP A 196 -7.11 -8.10 12.48
C ASP A 196 -7.93 -7.55 11.31
N GLU A 197 -9.05 -8.20 11.01
CA GLU A 197 -9.87 -7.86 9.85
C GLU A 197 -10.65 -6.55 10.04
N THR A 198 -10.75 -6.02 11.26
CA THR A 198 -11.61 -4.85 11.59
C THR A 198 -11.33 -3.65 10.71
N ILE A 199 -10.05 -3.33 10.44
CA ILE A 199 -9.72 -2.19 9.57
C ILE A 199 -10.12 -2.44 8.12
N GLY A 200 -10.02 -3.67 7.63
CA GLY A 200 -10.48 -4.06 6.30
C GLY A 200 -12.00 -3.88 6.16
N TRP A 201 -12.77 -4.26 7.18
CA TRP A 201 -14.21 -4.03 7.21
C TRP A 201 -14.58 -2.54 7.32
N ILE A 202 -13.82 -1.75 8.07
CA ILE A 202 -14.00 -0.28 8.10
C ILE A 202 -13.87 0.29 6.69
N TYR A 203 -12.82 -0.09 5.96
CA TYR A 203 -12.65 0.31 4.56
C TYR A 203 -13.81 -0.15 3.66
N GLN A 204 -14.28 -1.38 3.82
CA GLN A 204 -15.40 -1.91 3.03
C GLN A 204 -16.70 -1.15 3.28
N TYR A 205 -17.03 -0.88 4.54
CA TYR A 205 -18.27 -0.18 4.92
C TYR A 205 -18.21 1.32 4.71
N TYR A 206 -17.02 1.90 4.56
CA TYR A 206 -16.87 3.33 4.31
C TYR A 206 -17.49 3.76 2.97
N ASN A 207 -17.31 2.93 1.94
CA ASN A 207 -17.87 3.16 0.62
C ASN A 207 -19.35 2.76 0.60
N ASP A 208 -20.24 3.74 0.44
CA ASP A 208 -21.69 3.54 0.48
C ASP A 208 -22.17 2.57 -0.63
N PRO A 209 -22.89 1.48 -0.28
CA PRO A 209 -23.52 0.60 -1.26
C PRO A 209 -24.46 1.33 -2.23
N ALA A 210 -25.16 2.37 -1.77
CA ALA A 210 -26.06 3.15 -2.63
C ALA A 210 -25.28 4.01 -3.63
N GLU A 211 -24.19 4.64 -3.22
CA GLU A 211 -23.26 5.32 -4.14
C GLU A 211 -22.69 4.36 -5.18
N ARG A 212 -22.24 3.17 -4.76
CA ARG A 212 -21.71 2.13 -5.68
C ARG A 212 -22.78 1.68 -6.69
N LYS A 213 -24.02 1.54 -6.25
CA LYS A 213 -25.16 1.22 -7.13
C LYS A 213 -25.43 2.36 -8.11
N LYS A 214 -25.50 3.61 -7.63
CA LYS A 214 -25.70 4.81 -8.46
C LYS A 214 -24.60 4.95 -9.53
N MET A 215 -23.34 4.68 -9.20
CA MET A 215 -22.23 4.67 -10.16
C MET A 215 -22.44 3.65 -11.28
N ARG A 216 -22.86 2.42 -10.93
CA ARG A 216 -23.16 1.35 -11.91
C ARG A 216 -24.38 1.66 -12.77
N GLU A 217 -25.38 2.35 -12.22
CA GLU A 217 -26.57 2.79 -12.96
C GLU A 217 -26.27 3.96 -13.92
N GLN A 218 -25.37 4.87 -13.52
CA GLN A 218 -24.95 6.01 -14.35
C GLN A 218 -24.07 5.59 -15.54
N SER A 219 -23.28 4.53 -15.39
CA SER A 219 -22.43 4.02 -16.47
C SER A 219 -22.09 2.54 -16.29
N SER A 220 -22.15 1.78 -17.38
CA SER A 220 -21.69 0.38 -17.42
C SER A 220 -20.17 0.27 -17.23
N ALA A 221 -19.40 1.26 -17.67
CA ALA A 221 -17.94 1.35 -17.49
C ALA A 221 -17.55 2.39 -16.41
N PRO A 222 -16.50 2.14 -15.60
CA PRO A 222 -16.00 3.14 -14.66
C PRO A 222 -15.51 4.41 -15.37
N ARG A 223 -15.85 5.59 -14.84
CA ARG A 223 -15.48 6.89 -15.46
C ARG A 223 -14.20 7.51 -14.90
N THR A 224 -13.78 7.07 -13.72
CA THR A 224 -12.59 7.58 -13.00
C THR A 224 -11.92 6.44 -12.25
N SER A 225 -10.63 6.59 -11.91
CA SER A 225 -9.89 5.67 -11.04
C SER A 225 -10.61 5.41 -9.71
N ARG A 226 -11.24 6.44 -9.14
CA ARG A 226 -12.06 6.33 -7.93
C ARG A 226 -13.26 5.41 -8.15
N GLU A 227 -14.00 5.61 -9.24
CA GLU A 227 -15.16 4.78 -9.55
C GLU A 227 -14.74 3.32 -9.76
N LEU A 228 -13.61 3.09 -10.42
CA LEU A 228 -13.03 1.77 -10.63
C LEU A 228 -12.72 1.08 -9.29
N ALA A 229 -12.00 1.74 -8.39
CA ALA A 229 -11.65 1.21 -7.07
C ALA A 229 -12.90 0.85 -6.25
N ILE A 230 -13.88 1.76 -6.17
CA ILE A 230 -15.11 1.54 -5.39
C ILE A 230 -15.95 0.40 -5.99
N ARG A 231 -16.06 0.33 -7.32
CA ARG A 231 -16.86 -0.72 -7.98
C ARG A 231 -16.27 -2.11 -7.80
N ASN A 232 -14.94 -2.21 -7.68
CA ASN A 232 -14.18 -3.46 -7.62
C ASN A 232 -13.63 -3.81 -6.24
N GLN A 233 -14.05 -3.12 -5.18
CA GLN A 233 -13.66 -3.42 -3.81
C GLN A 233 -14.33 -4.73 -3.34
N PHE A 234 -13.67 -5.86 -3.61
CA PHE A 234 -14.05 -7.20 -3.20
C PHE A 234 -13.06 -7.75 -2.17
N PHE A 235 -13.58 -8.55 -1.24
CA PHE A 235 -12.76 -9.21 -0.23
C PHE A 235 -12.47 -10.65 -0.64
N THR A 236 -11.20 -11.05 -0.62
CA THR A 236 -10.81 -12.43 -0.93
C THR A 236 -11.12 -13.33 0.26
N PRO A 237 -11.99 -14.35 0.12
CA PRO A 237 -12.32 -15.26 1.20
C PRO A 237 -11.07 -15.94 1.76
N ARG A 238 -11.03 -16.14 3.09
CA ARG A 238 -9.86 -16.68 3.79
C ARG A 238 -9.33 -17.99 3.19
N TYR A 239 -10.21 -18.94 2.86
CA TYR A 239 -9.76 -20.23 2.30
C TYR A 239 -9.05 -20.06 0.94
N VAL A 240 -9.42 -19.06 0.13
CA VAL A 240 -8.77 -18.79 -1.16
C VAL A 240 -7.36 -18.24 -0.92
N VAL A 241 -7.24 -17.32 0.05
CA VAL A 241 -5.94 -16.78 0.47
C VAL A 241 -5.03 -17.90 0.95
N GLU A 242 -5.51 -18.72 1.90
CA GLU A 242 -4.75 -19.83 2.45
C GLU A 242 -4.37 -20.85 1.37
N PHE A 243 -5.32 -21.27 0.51
CA PHE A 243 -5.06 -22.22 -0.56
C PHE A 243 -3.98 -21.74 -1.54
N LEU A 244 -4.07 -20.50 -2.01
CA LEU A 244 -3.11 -19.97 -2.98
C LEU A 244 -1.73 -19.74 -2.35
N SER A 245 -1.67 -19.18 -1.14
CA SER A 245 -0.39 -18.96 -0.44
C SER A 245 0.29 -20.27 -0.02
N ASP A 246 -0.48 -21.26 0.45
CA ASP A 246 0.03 -22.59 0.79
C ASP A 246 0.68 -23.26 -0.42
N ASN A 247 -0.01 -23.21 -1.57
CA ASN A 247 0.44 -23.84 -2.80
C ASN A 247 1.39 -22.98 -3.65
N THR A 248 1.79 -21.81 -3.14
CA THR A 248 2.83 -20.95 -3.74
C THR A 248 4.01 -20.81 -2.78
N LEU A 249 3.95 -19.90 -1.81
CA LEU A 249 5.03 -19.68 -0.84
C LEU A 249 5.31 -20.94 0.00
N GLY A 250 4.26 -21.56 0.54
CA GLY A 250 4.41 -22.79 1.35
C GLY A 250 5.02 -23.92 0.54
N ARG A 251 4.55 -24.11 -0.70
CA ARG A 251 5.06 -25.11 -1.64
C ARG A 251 6.53 -24.84 -2.02
N ILE A 252 6.91 -23.59 -2.26
CA ILE A 252 8.29 -23.20 -2.56
C ILE A 252 9.22 -23.67 -1.45
N TRP A 253 8.87 -23.37 -0.19
CA TRP A 253 9.70 -23.75 0.96
C TRP A 253 9.68 -25.26 1.22
N TYR A 254 8.53 -25.91 1.08
CA TYR A 254 8.38 -27.37 1.16
C TYR A 254 9.28 -28.09 0.15
N GLU A 255 9.39 -27.60 -1.08
CA GLU A 255 10.27 -28.17 -2.11
C GLU A 255 11.75 -27.93 -1.79
N MET A 256 12.12 -26.73 -1.34
CA MET A 256 13.49 -26.40 -0.93
C MET A 256 13.98 -27.26 0.23
N THR A 257 13.08 -27.59 1.17
CA THR A 257 13.34 -28.42 2.35
C THR A 257 13.05 -29.90 2.12
N LYS A 258 12.73 -30.32 0.89
CA LYS A 258 12.42 -31.71 0.52
C LYS A 258 11.37 -32.35 1.43
N GLY A 259 10.33 -31.58 1.76
CA GLY A 259 9.23 -31.96 2.63
C GLY A 259 9.54 -31.94 4.14
N GLN A 260 10.74 -31.53 4.54
CA GLN A 260 11.16 -31.40 5.93
C GLN A 260 10.88 -29.99 6.47
N THR A 261 9.59 -29.66 6.62
CA THR A 261 9.13 -28.37 7.14
C THR A 261 7.88 -28.51 8.02
N ARG A 262 7.78 -27.69 9.06
CA ARG A 262 6.61 -27.49 9.92
C ARG A 262 5.48 -26.77 9.21
N LEU A 263 5.72 -26.19 8.02
CA LEU A 263 4.63 -25.66 7.19
C LEU A 263 3.58 -26.74 6.86
N LYS A 264 3.92 -28.03 6.89
CA LYS A 264 2.93 -29.12 6.75
C LYS A 264 1.82 -29.10 7.82
N GLU A 265 2.08 -28.49 8.97
CA GLU A 265 1.15 -28.39 10.11
C GLU A 265 0.33 -27.10 10.04
N HIS A 266 0.87 -26.05 9.41
CA HIS A 266 0.27 -24.71 9.34
C HIS A 266 -0.49 -24.49 8.03
N CYS A 267 0.03 -25.00 6.92
CA CYS A 267 -0.57 -24.92 5.59
C CYS A 267 -1.64 -26.00 5.40
N ARG A 268 -2.85 -25.73 5.89
CA ARG A 268 -4.01 -26.64 5.82
C ARG A 268 -4.31 -27.12 4.40
N TYR A 269 -4.08 -26.26 3.40
CA TYR A 269 -4.44 -26.50 2.01
C TYR A 269 -3.24 -26.87 1.14
N LEU A 270 -2.05 -27.07 1.72
CA LEU A 270 -0.86 -27.50 0.99
C LEU A 270 -1.10 -28.87 0.34
N ILE A 271 -1.08 -28.89 -0.99
CA ILE A 271 -1.19 -30.11 -1.77
C ILE A 271 0.13 -30.89 -1.61
N ARG A 272 0.01 -32.10 -1.09
CA ARG A 272 1.10 -33.07 -0.94
C ARG A 272 0.63 -34.40 -1.51
N ARG A 273 1.40 -34.97 -2.44
CA ARG A 273 1.10 -36.33 -2.92
C ARG A 273 1.81 -37.37 -2.05
N PRO A 274 1.21 -38.55 -1.82
CA PRO A 274 1.81 -39.59 -0.96
C PRO A 274 3.18 -40.07 -1.45
N ASN A 275 3.39 -40.07 -2.78
CA ASN A 275 4.56 -40.64 -3.44
C ASN A 275 5.43 -39.56 -4.12
N GLU A 276 5.68 -38.44 -3.43
CA GLU A 276 6.60 -37.41 -3.91
C GLU A 276 8.07 -37.86 -3.76
N ILE A 277 8.81 -37.86 -4.86
CA ILE A 277 10.24 -38.17 -4.91
C ILE A 277 11.00 -36.88 -5.23
N PHE A 278 11.74 -36.34 -4.26
CA PHE A 278 12.53 -35.12 -4.45
C PHE A 278 13.84 -35.45 -5.18
N LEU A 279 13.99 -34.92 -6.39
CA LEU A 279 15.19 -35.10 -7.19
C LEU A 279 16.38 -34.36 -6.57
N ARG A 280 17.59 -34.91 -6.76
CA ARG A 280 18.85 -34.27 -6.40
C ARG A 280 19.27 -33.25 -7.47
N HIS A 281 20.23 -32.40 -7.12
CA HIS A 281 20.81 -31.48 -8.08
C HIS A 281 21.41 -32.25 -9.28
N GLY A 282 20.98 -31.89 -10.50
CA GLY A 282 21.41 -32.55 -11.74
C GLY A 282 20.65 -33.84 -12.08
N GLU A 283 19.71 -34.29 -11.26
CA GLU A 283 18.88 -35.47 -11.53
C GLU A 283 17.65 -35.08 -12.36
N THR A 284 17.38 -35.83 -13.42
CA THR A 284 16.19 -35.67 -14.26
C THR A 284 15.13 -36.70 -13.88
N ALA A 285 13.85 -36.33 -13.98
CA ALA A 285 12.78 -37.30 -13.82
C ALA A 285 12.94 -38.42 -14.86
N PRO A 286 12.71 -39.70 -14.49
CA PRO A 286 12.69 -40.78 -15.47
C PRO A 286 11.64 -40.50 -16.53
N GLU A 287 11.91 -40.87 -17.79
CA GLU A 287 10.91 -40.74 -18.85
C GLU A 287 9.66 -41.55 -18.47
N PRO A 288 8.46 -40.99 -18.68
CA PRO A 288 7.24 -41.74 -18.47
C PRO A 288 7.31 -42.99 -19.36
N ALA A 289 7.14 -44.17 -18.77
CA ALA A 289 7.12 -45.40 -19.53
C ALA A 289 6.09 -45.29 -20.67
N ASP A 290 6.41 -45.79 -21.87
CA ASP A 290 5.52 -45.83 -23.06
C ASP A 290 4.17 -46.52 -22.81
N SER A 291 3.99 -47.13 -21.63
CA SER A 291 2.79 -47.81 -21.15
C SER A 291 2.10 -47.07 -20.00
N ALA A 292 2.11 -45.73 -19.98
CA ALA A 292 1.20 -44.99 -19.11
C ALA A 292 -0.23 -45.31 -19.57
N ASP A 293 -0.86 -46.27 -18.90
CA ASP A 293 -2.19 -46.79 -19.23
C ASP A 293 -3.17 -45.61 -19.21
N GLU A 294 -3.59 -45.15 -20.40
CA GLU A 294 -4.49 -43.99 -20.57
C GLU A 294 -5.87 -44.21 -19.91
N ASN A 295 -6.12 -45.42 -19.39
CA ASN A 295 -7.34 -45.83 -18.70
C ASN A 295 -7.27 -45.77 -17.16
N LEU A 296 -6.18 -45.25 -16.56
CA LEU A 296 -6.13 -45.10 -15.10
C LEU A 296 -7.21 -44.13 -14.61
N SER A 297 -7.89 -44.53 -13.54
CA SER A 297 -8.82 -43.65 -12.84
C SER A 297 -8.08 -42.45 -12.22
N GLN A 298 -8.80 -41.37 -11.94
CA GLN A 298 -8.26 -40.19 -11.25
C GLN A 298 -7.55 -40.56 -9.93
N GLU A 299 -8.08 -41.55 -9.19
CA GLU A 299 -7.51 -42.00 -7.93
C GLU A 299 -6.17 -42.75 -8.13
N GLU A 300 -6.05 -43.54 -9.20
CA GLU A 300 -4.82 -44.24 -9.54
C GLU A 300 -3.75 -43.29 -10.06
N LEU A 301 -4.13 -42.27 -10.84
CA LEU A 301 -3.23 -41.19 -11.27
C LEU A 301 -2.64 -40.41 -10.09
N LEU A 302 -3.41 -40.23 -9.02
CA LEU A 302 -2.94 -39.56 -7.79
C LEU A 302 -1.99 -40.43 -6.95
N LYS A 303 -2.02 -41.75 -7.13
CA LYS A 303 -1.11 -42.72 -6.47
C LYS A 303 0.20 -42.92 -7.23
N GLN A 304 0.34 -42.43 -8.46
CA GLN A 304 1.60 -42.54 -9.20
C GLN A 304 2.72 -41.75 -8.51
N PRO A 305 3.98 -42.23 -8.56
CA PRO A 305 5.13 -41.47 -8.10
C PRO A 305 5.23 -40.14 -8.86
N VAL A 306 5.48 -39.05 -8.13
CA VAL A 306 5.68 -37.73 -8.73
C VAL A 306 7.07 -37.26 -8.39
N HIS A 307 7.88 -37.07 -9.43
CA HIS A 307 9.23 -36.57 -9.30
C HIS A 307 9.18 -35.03 -9.20
N ILE A 308 9.61 -34.51 -8.05
CA ILE A 308 9.66 -33.09 -7.76
C ILE A 308 11.04 -32.57 -8.14
N PRO A 309 11.15 -31.61 -9.08
CA PRO A 309 12.44 -31.04 -9.47
C PRO A 309 13.20 -30.47 -8.27
N HIS A 310 14.53 -30.64 -8.30
CA HIS A 310 15.39 -30.08 -7.26
C HIS A 310 15.26 -28.55 -7.21
N ARG A 311 14.82 -28.03 -6.07
CA ARG A 311 14.76 -26.60 -5.80
C ARG A 311 15.87 -26.23 -4.81
N PRO A 312 16.86 -25.40 -5.20
CA PRO A 312 17.92 -25.02 -4.28
C PRO A 312 17.38 -24.17 -3.15
N LEU A 313 17.90 -24.40 -1.94
CA LEU A 313 17.60 -23.59 -0.77
C LEU A 313 18.07 -22.14 -1.01
N LYS A 314 17.24 -21.18 -0.64
CA LYS A 314 17.51 -19.75 -0.81
C LYS A 314 17.52 -19.04 0.52
N ASP A 315 18.28 -17.96 0.60
CA ASP A 315 18.16 -16.97 1.65
C ASP A 315 16.71 -16.47 1.74
N PRO A 316 16.01 -16.68 2.88
CA PRO A 316 14.63 -16.23 3.06
C PRO A 316 14.41 -14.75 2.75
N ARG A 317 15.41 -13.88 2.98
CA ARG A 317 15.33 -12.43 2.69
C ARG A 317 15.21 -12.11 1.20
N THR A 318 15.45 -13.10 0.33
CA THR A 318 15.38 -12.95 -1.12
C THR A 318 14.08 -13.50 -1.71
N ILE A 319 13.27 -14.21 -0.90
CA ILE A 319 11.97 -14.74 -1.34
C ILE A 319 10.95 -13.60 -1.28
N ARG A 320 10.54 -13.08 -2.44
CA ARG A 320 9.64 -11.93 -2.52
C ARG A 320 8.23 -12.37 -2.87
N MET A 321 7.27 -11.89 -2.09
CA MET A 321 5.85 -11.97 -2.35
C MET A 321 5.38 -10.60 -2.87
N LEU A 322 4.59 -10.61 -3.95
CA LEU A 322 3.96 -9.43 -4.51
C LEU A 322 2.46 -9.66 -4.60
N ASP A 323 1.69 -8.77 -3.96
CA ASP A 323 0.26 -8.63 -4.18
C ASP A 323 -0.02 -7.39 -5.06
N PRO A 324 -0.29 -7.57 -6.36
CA PRO A 324 -0.42 -6.45 -7.30
C PRO A 324 -1.73 -5.65 -7.16
N ALA A 325 -2.69 -6.12 -6.34
CA ALA A 325 -3.95 -5.45 -6.06
C ALA A 325 -4.33 -5.71 -4.60
N CYS A 326 -3.52 -5.17 -3.69
CA CYS A 326 -3.36 -5.73 -2.37
C CYS A 326 -4.50 -5.44 -1.38
N GLY A 327 -5.35 -4.44 -1.64
CA GLY A 327 -6.45 -4.08 -0.76
C GLY A 327 -5.97 -3.86 0.67
N SER A 328 -6.52 -4.63 1.61
CA SER A 328 -6.12 -4.61 3.03
C SER A 328 -4.92 -5.50 3.39
N MET A 329 -4.21 -6.01 2.38
CA MET A 329 -3.06 -6.92 2.51
C MET A 329 -3.39 -8.33 3.01
N HIS A 330 -4.54 -8.89 2.62
CA HIS A 330 -4.96 -10.21 3.11
C HIS A 330 -3.98 -11.34 2.79
N PHE A 331 -3.47 -11.40 1.56
CA PHE A 331 -2.41 -12.34 1.18
C PHE A 331 -1.10 -12.09 1.92
N GLY A 332 -0.73 -10.83 2.10
CA GLY A 332 0.50 -10.46 2.82
C GLY A 332 0.44 -10.84 4.30
N LEU A 333 -0.71 -10.69 4.98
CA LEU A 333 -0.88 -11.10 6.37
C LEU A 333 -0.72 -12.60 6.57
N TYR A 334 -1.34 -13.42 5.71
CA TYR A 334 -1.15 -14.87 5.82
C TYR A 334 0.27 -15.29 5.41
N SER A 335 0.84 -14.66 4.38
CA SER A 335 2.22 -14.91 3.97
C SER A 335 3.23 -14.50 5.05
N PHE A 336 2.92 -13.48 5.86
CA PHE A 336 3.73 -13.08 7.01
C PHE A 336 3.90 -14.26 7.97
N ASP A 337 2.81 -14.93 8.35
CA ASP A 337 2.83 -16.10 9.24
C ASP A 337 3.68 -17.24 8.65
N LEU A 338 3.55 -17.48 7.35
CA LEU A 338 4.38 -18.49 6.67
C LEU A 338 5.86 -18.09 6.69
N PHE A 339 6.18 -16.81 6.47
CA PHE A 339 7.55 -16.32 6.52
C PHE A 339 8.16 -16.43 7.91
N GLU A 340 7.40 -16.25 8.99
CA GLU A 340 7.92 -16.47 10.34
C GLU A 340 8.43 -17.89 10.52
N VAL A 341 7.65 -18.88 10.08
CA VAL A 341 8.08 -20.29 10.10
C VAL A 341 9.31 -20.50 9.21
N ILE A 342 9.32 -19.91 8.01
CA ILE A 342 10.45 -20.03 7.07
C ILE A 342 11.75 -19.47 7.69
N TYR A 343 11.72 -18.28 8.29
CA TYR A 343 12.90 -17.69 8.93
C TYR A 343 13.36 -18.52 10.12
N ASP A 344 12.43 -19.04 10.91
CA ASP A 344 12.71 -19.88 12.06
C ASP A 344 13.40 -21.20 11.66
N GLU A 345 12.90 -21.87 10.61
CA GLU A 345 13.52 -23.08 10.06
C GLU A 345 14.86 -22.79 9.37
N ALA A 346 14.95 -21.67 8.65
CA ALA A 346 16.19 -21.28 8.00
C ALA A 346 17.32 -21.06 9.03
N TRP A 347 17.00 -20.48 10.21
CA TRP A 347 17.96 -20.39 11.31
C TRP A 347 18.47 -21.78 11.74
N GLU A 348 17.56 -22.74 11.90
CA GLU A 348 17.89 -24.11 12.30
C GLU A 348 18.76 -24.81 11.26
N ILE A 349 18.45 -24.63 9.97
CA ILE A 349 19.26 -25.18 8.87
C ILE A 349 20.66 -24.54 8.87
N ALA A 350 20.75 -23.22 9.03
CA ALA A 350 22.03 -22.51 9.06
C ALA A 350 22.94 -22.95 10.22
N HIS A 351 22.37 -23.32 11.36
CA HIS A 351 23.08 -23.78 12.57
C HIS A 351 23.12 -25.31 12.72
N GLY A 352 22.52 -26.06 11.80
CA GLY A 352 22.47 -27.51 11.81
C GLY A 352 23.82 -28.16 11.44
N SER A 353 23.87 -29.48 11.33
CA SER A 353 25.08 -30.21 10.97
C SER A 353 25.24 -30.50 9.47
N ASP A 354 24.25 -30.17 8.64
CA ASP A 354 24.30 -30.43 7.20
C ASP A 354 25.05 -29.31 6.46
N ASP A 355 26.35 -29.51 6.29
CA ASP A 355 27.22 -28.53 5.63
C ASP A 355 26.88 -28.36 4.14
N ALA A 356 26.35 -29.39 3.46
CA ALA A 356 25.98 -29.28 2.05
C ALA A 356 24.84 -28.27 1.84
N LEU A 357 23.90 -28.18 2.79
CA LEU A 357 22.82 -27.18 2.74
C LEU A 357 23.34 -25.76 2.97
N LYS A 358 24.34 -25.58 3.84
CA LYS A 358 24.92 -24.27 4.19
C LYS A 358 25.73 -23.66 3.06
N PHE A 359 26.39 -24.48 2.24
CA PHE A 359 27.25 -24.03 1.15
C PHE A 359 26.52 -23.87 -0.20
N PHE A 360 25.19 -24.03 -0.25
CA PHE A 360 24.45 -23.60 -1.43
C PHE A 360 24.64 -22.09 -1.63
N GLU A 361 25.11 -21.71 -2.82
CA GLU A 361 25.46 -20.32 -3.15
C GLU A 361 24.32 -19.33 -2.84
N ALA A 362 23.07 -19.74 -3.08
CA ALA A 362 21.89 -18.93 -2.81
C ALA A 362 21.49 -18.83 -1.33
N PHE A 363 22.02 -19.69 -0.44
CA PHE A 363 21.72 -19.73 0.99
C PHE A 363 22.89 -19.27 1.87
N ALA A 364 24.14 -19.40 1.40
CA ALA A 364 25.33 -18.97 2.13
C ALA A 364 25.28 -17.51 2.64
N PRO A 365 24.73 -16.52 1.89
CA PRO A 365 24.55 -15.16 2.41
C PRO A 365 23.65 -15.07 3.64
N PHE A 366 22.68 -15.99 3.79
CA PHE A 366 21.84 -16.07 4.98
C PHE A 366 22.62 -16.62 6.17
N VAL A 367 23.41 -17.68 5.99
CA VAL A 367 24.26 -18.26 7.05
C VAL A 367 25.20 -17.19 7.61
N ALA A 368 25.88 -16.44 6.73
CA ALA A 368 26.76 -15.34 7.15
C ALA A 368 26.01 -14.20 7.86
N PHE A 369 24.75 -13.96 7.49
CA PHE A 369 23.92 -12.95 8.16
C PHE A 369 23.47 -13.39 9.54
N VAL A 370 22.96 -14.62 9.68
CA VAL A 370 22.47 -15.10 10.97
C VAL A 370 23.60 -15.34 11.97
N GLY A 371 24.82 -15.65 11.50
CA GLY A 371 26.02 -15.74 12.33
C GLY A 371 26.45 -14.43 13.00
N GLN A 372 25.82 -13.30 12.66
CA GLN A 372 26.05 -12.01 13.32
C GLN A 372 25.21 -11.86 14.60
N TYR A 373 24.22 -12.72 14.81
CA TYR A 373 23.36 -12.70 15.99
C TYR A 373 23.92 -13.59 17.09
N PRO A 374 23.85 -13.18 18.37
CA PRO A 374 24.38 -13.97 19.47
C PRO A 374 23.60 -15.27 19.69
N ASP A 375 22.29 -15.26 19.44
CA ASP A 375 21.41 -16.40 19.62
C ASP A 375 20.14 -16.29 18.75
N LYS A 376 19.35 -17.37 18.77
CA LYS A 376 18.09 -17.48 18.02
C LYS A 376 17.06 -16.42 18.44
N SER A 377 17.00 -16.07 19.72
CA SER A 377 16.03 -15.11 20.24
C SER A 377 16.32 -13.70 19.72
N ALA A 378 17.59 -13.30 19.70
CA ALA A 378 18.02 -12.02 19.14
C ALA A 378 17.71 -11.93 17.65
N PHE A 379 17.86 -13.03 16.91
CA PHE A 379 17.48 -13.09 15.50
C PHE A 379 15.95 -13.05 15.29
N LEU A 380 15.18 -13.85 16.02
CA LEU A 380 13.72 -13.90 15.88
C LEU A 380 13.04 -12.57 16.25
N CYS A 381 13.67 -11.75 17.09
CA CYS A 381 13.26 -10.37 17.33
C CYS A 381 13.24 -9.52 16.05
N GLU A 382 14.21 -9.72 15.14
CA GLU A 382 14.30 -8.98 13.87
C GLU A 382 13.36 -9.48 12.78
N VAL A 383 12.87 -10.72 12.88
CA VAL A 383 12.12 -11.39 11.82
C VAL A 383 10.87 -10.61 11.36
N PRO A 384 9.97 -10.12 12.25
CA PRO A 384 8.82 -9.31 11.83
C PRO A 384 9.19 -8.10 10.95
N ARG A 385 10.28 -7.41 11.33
CA ARG A 385 10.81 -6.27 10.57
C ARG A 385 11.35 -6.73 9.22
N LEU A 386 12.12 -7.80 9.18
CA LEU A 386 12.68 -8.35 7.94
C LEU A 386 11.58 -8.76 6.96
N ILE A 387 10.50 -9.38 7.43
CA ILE A 387 9.37 -9.79 6.59
C ILE A 387 8.75 -8.59 5.87
N ILE A 388 8.46 -7.51 6.59
CA ILE A 388 7.85 -6.31 6.02
C ILE A 388 8.82 -5.60 5.06
N GLU A 389 10.10 -5.49 5.44
CA GLU A 389 11.09 -4.74 4.65
C GLU A 389 11.56 -5.48 3.39
N ARG A 390 11.58 -6.82 3.41
CA ARG A 390 12.26 -7.64 2.39
C ARG A 390 11.35 -8.57 1.61
N ASN A 391 10.30 -9.07 2.23
CA ASN A 391 9.52 -10.17 1.67
C ASN A 391 8.20 -9.69 1.06
N ILE A 392 7.44 -8.88 1.80
CA ILE A 392 6.09 -8.47 1.39
C ILE A 392 6.14 -7.19 0.56
N HIS A 393 5.54 -7.23 -0.63
CA HIS A 393 5.37 -6.11 -1.53
C HIS A 393 3.92 -6.04 -1.97
N GLY A 394 3.40 -4.84 -2.17
CA GLY A 394 2.04 -4.69 -2.66
C GLY A 394 1.79 -3.40 -3.39
N ILE A 395 0.85 -3.46 -4.32
CA ILE A 395 0.41 -2.33 -5.14
C ILE A 395 -1.11 -2.26 -5.01
N ASP A 396 -1.63 -1.04 -4.88
CA ASP A 396 -3.07 -0.79 -5.02
C ASP A 396 -3.28 0.55 -5.73
N ILE A 397 -4.40 0.69 -6.45
CA ILE A 397 -4.76 1.95 -7.12
C ILE A 397 -5.45 2.93 -6.16
N ASP A 398 -5.95 2.44 -5.02
CA ASP A 398 -6.59 3.26 -4.01
C ASP A 398 -5.58 3.61 -2.90
N PRO A 399 -5.25 4.90 -2.69
CA PRO A 399 -4.32 5.30 -1.63
C PRO A 399 -4.83 4.92 -0.24
N ARG A 400 -6.15 4.73 -0.07
CA ARG A 400 -6.76 4.27 1.17
C ARG A 400 -6.40 2.81 1.49
N CYS A 401 -6.31 1.96 0.47
CA CYS A 401 -5.84 0.57 0.62
C CYS A 401 -4.41 0.54 1.14
N VAL A 402 -3.54 1.40 0.63
CA VAL A 402 -2.14 1.49 1.08
C VAL A 402 -2.04 1.86 2.56
N GLN A 403 -2.88 2.77 3.04
CA GLN A 403 -2.94 3.15 4.46
C GLN A 403 -3.31 1.94 5.35
N ILE A 404 -4.38 1.23 5.01
CA ILE A 404 -4.87 0.10 5.81
C ILE A 404 -3.94 -1.12 5.69
N ALA A 405 -3.34 -1.37 4.51
CA ALA A 405 -2.38 -2.44 4.30
C ALA A 405 -1.12 -2.24 5.15
N GLY A 406 -0.59 -1.01 5.18
CA GLY A 406 0.54 -0.65 6.03
C GLY A 406 0.22 -0.84 7.52
N LEU A 407 -0.96 -0.40 7.96
CA LEU A 407 -1.41 -0.60 9.34
C LEU A 407 -1.56 -2.08 9.68
N SER A 408 -2.20 -2.88 8.83
CA SER A 408 -2.42 -4.31 9.04
C SER A 408 -1.10 -5.05 9.25
N LEU A 409 -0.11 -4.80 8.40
CA LEU A 409 1.23 -5.39 8.54
C LEU A 409 1.93 -4.96 9.83
N TRP A 410 1.85 -3.67 10.18
CA TRP A 410 2.41 -3.17 11.43
C TRP A 410 1.75 -3.82 12.64
N LEU A 411 0.42 -3.90 12.69
CA LEU A 411 -0.32 -4.57 13.78
C LEU A 411 0.07 -6.05 13.89
N ARG A 412 0.30 -6.73 12.75
CA ARG A 412 0.77 -8.12 12.73
C ARG A 412 2.16 -8.26 13.35
N ALA A 413 3.10 -7.41 12.96
CA ALA A 413 4.45 -7.40 13.56
C ALA A 413 4.41 -7.12 15.08
N GLN A 414 3.59 -6.16 15.51
CA GLN A 414 3.41 -5.87 16.94
C GLN A 414 2.83 -7.06 17.71
N SER A 415 1.88 -7.79 17.12
CA SER A 415 1.33 -9.01 17.70
C SER A 415 2.41 -10.08 17.90
N THR A 416 3.28 -10.31 16.92
CA THR A 416 4.41 -11.23 17.07
C THR A 416 5.31 -10.81 18.22
N TRP A 417 5.75 -9.55 18.25
CA TRP A 417 6.65 -9.08 19.32
C TRP A 417 6.03 -9.17 20.71
N GLN A 418 4.71 -9.00 20.83
CA GLN A 418 3.99 -9.23 22.07
C GLN A 418 3.96 -10.71 22.48
N GLN A 419 3.78 -11.63 21.54
CA GLN A 419 3.87 -13.07 21.81
C GLN A 419 5.28 -13.48 22.25
N GLN A 420 6.30 -12.82 21.71
CA GLN A 420 7.70 -12.92 22.16
C GLN A 420 7.97 -12.21 23.49
N ARG A 421 6.98 -11.50 24.06
CA ARG A 421 7.04 -10.74 25.33
C ARG A 421 8.04 -9.59 25.32
N LEU A 422 8.31 -9.02 24.15
CA LEU A 422 9.20 -7.87 23.99
C LEU A 422 8.51 -6.58 24.43
N GLN A 423 9.23 -5.79 25.22
CA GLN A 423 8.82 -4.43 25.57
C GLN A 423 8.90 -3.52 24.34
N PRO A 424 8.06 -2.48 24.22
CA PRO A 424 8.06 -1.58 23.06
C PRO A 424 9.45 -1.01 22.69
N VAL A 425 10.29 -0.72 23.68
CA VAL A 425 11.65 -0.18 23.48
C VAL A 425 12.63 -1.20 22.87
N GLU A 426 12.33 -2.49 22.99
CA GLU A 426 13.15 -3.59 22.45
C GLU A 426 12.73 -3.96 21.02
N ARG A 427 11.56 -3.49 20.56
CA ARG A 427 11.01 -3.83 19.25
C ARG A 427 11.78 -3.10 18.15
N PRO A 428 12.30 -3.82 17.14
CA PRO A 428 12.98 -3.18 16.02
C PRO A 428 12.04 -2.26 15.24
N GLN A 429 12.49 -1.03 14.98
CA GLN A 429 11.75 -0.09 14.15
C GLN A 429 11.62 -0.59 12.70
N ILE A 430 10.43 -0.49 12.11
CA ILE A 430 10.20 -0.83 10.70
C ILE A 430 10.64 0.35 9.85
N ARG A 431 11.74 0.19 9.12
CA ARG A 431 12.36 1.31 8.38
C ARG A 431 11.73 1.54 7.01
N ARG A 432 11.04 0.53 6.48
CA ARG A 432 10.50 0.54 5.14
C ARG A 432 9.33 -0.42 5.02
N SER A 433 8.28 0.03 4.34
CA SER A 433 7.21 -0.80 3.81
C SER A 433 7.28 -0.76 2.29
N ASN A 434 7.04 -1.90 1.62
CA ASN A 434 7.00 -1.98 0.16
C ASN A 434 5.58 -1.97 -0.40
N ILE A 435 4.67 -1.27 0.29
CA ILE A 435 3.29 -1.08 -0.16
C ILE A 435 3.19 0.30 -0.80
N VAL A 436 2.79 0.34 -2.07
CA VAL A 436 2.76 1.57 -2.87
C VAL A 436 1.41 1.78 -3.52
N CYS A 437 1.02 3.04 -3.67
CA CYS A 437 -0.14 3.40 -4.47
C CYS A 437 0.29 3.54 -5.93
N ALA A 438 -0.40 2.89 -6.85
CA ALA A 438 -0.27 3.15 -8.26
C ALA A 438 -0.99 4.47 -8.57
N GLU A 439 -0.26 5.58 -8.52
CA GLU A 439 -0.74 6.89 -8.89
C GLU A 439 -0.10 7.36 -10.20
N PRO A 440 -0.81 8.18 -11.00
CA PRO A 440 -0.21 8.87 -12.12
C PRO A 440 1.03 9.67 -11.71
N MET A 441 2.00 9.80 -12.62
CA MET A 441 3.19 10.59 -12.32
C MET A 441 2.79 12.05 -12.02
N PRO A 442 3.17 12.61 -10.85
CA PRO A 442 2.84 13.98 -10.53
C PRO A 442 3.71 14.93 -11.37
N GLY A 443 3.11 16.00 -11.89
CA GLY A 443 3.83 17.05 -12.59
C GLY A 443 2.96 17.81 -13.56
N GLU A 444 3.08 19.13 -13.56
CA GLU A 444 2.52 19.98 -14.63
C GLU A 444 3.40 19.82 -15.88
N GLU A 445 2.82 19.87 -17.07
CA GLU A 445 3.60 19.75 -18.32
C GLU A 445 4.74 20.78 -18.40
N ALA A 446 4.55 21.94 -17.78
CA ALA A 446 5.59 22.97 -17.65
C ALA A 446 6.82 22.45 -16.87
N LEU A 447 6.62 21.81 -15.71
CA LEU A 447 7.71 21.24 -14.90
C LEU A 447 8.39 20.06 -15.60
N LEU A 448 7.61 19.24 -16.32
CA LEU A 448 8.17 18.17 -17.15
C LEU A 448 9.07 18.74 -18.24
N ASN A 449 8.62 19.80 -18.92
CA ASN A 449 9.39 20.44 -19.98
C ASN A 449 10.64 21.11 -19.43
N GLU A 450 10.55 21.83 -18.31
CA GLU A 450 11.70 22.41 -17.63
C GLU A 450 12.70 21.32 -17.21
N PHE A 451 12.23 20.23 -16.63
CA PHE A 451 13.08 19.10 -16.23
C PHE A 451 13.81 18.51 -17.44
N ILE A 452 13.11 18.32 -18.56
CA ILE A 452 13.69 17.79 -19.80
C ILE A 452 14.69 18.77 -20.40
N GLU A 453 14.37 20.06 -20.42
CA GLU A 453 15.28 21.08 -20.94
C GLU A 453 16.56 21.15 -20.11
N ALA A 454 16.43 21.15 -18.78
CA ALA A 454 17.55 21.24 -17.87
C ALA A 454 18.48 20.00 -17.93
N HIS A 455 17.93 18.80 -18.10
CA HIS A 455 18.70 17.56 -17.96
C HIS A 455 19.00 16.84 -19.27
N PHE A 456 18.16 17.03 -20.29
CA PHE A 456 18.17 16.25 -21.52
C PHE A 456 18.41 17.04 -22.81
N SER A 457 18.46 18.38 -22.79
CA SER A 457 18.62 19.16 -24.04
C SER A 457 20.06 19.44 -24.51
N SER A 458 21.08 19.01 -23.77
CA SER A 458 22.47 19.42 -24.03
C SER A 458 23.16 18.67 -25.19
N THR A 459 22.68 17.49 -25.58
CA THR A 459 23.26 16.68 -26.67
C THR A 459 22.17 15.92 -27.43
N SER A 460 22.46 15.49 -28.67
CA SER A 460 21.53 14.69 -29.48
C SER A 460 21.12 13.37 -28.81
N GLU A 461 22.05 12.70 -28.13
CA GLU A 461 21.78 11.48 -27.36
C GLU A 461 20.83 11.75 -26.19
N LYS A 462 21.06 12.83 -25.45
CA LYS A 462 20.20 13.21 -24.34
C LYS A 462 18.81 13.65 -24.80
N ASN A 463 18.69 14.27 -25.99
CA ASN A 463 17.39 14.60 -26.56
C ASN A 463 16.52 13.35 -26.78
N VAL A 464 17.12 12.23 -27.17
CA VAL A 464 16.41 10.94 -27.29
C VAL A 464 15.95 10.44 -25.91
N LEU A 465 16.80 10.56 -24.88
CA LEU A 465 16.40 10.24 -23.50
C LEU A 465 15.25 11.13 -23.01
N GLY A 466 15.24 12.41 -23.37
CA GLY A 466 14.13 13.32 -23.07
C GLY A 466 12.82 12.91 -23.74
N GLN A 467 12.88 12.42 -24.99
CA GLN A 467 11.70 11.87 -25.69
C GLN A 467 11.20 10.57 -25.05
N LEU A 468 12.11 9.67 -24.68
CA LEU A 468 11.78 8.45 -23.92
C LEU A 468 11.12 8.80 -22.60
N PHE A 469 11.65 9.79 -21.87
CA PHE A 469 11.10 10.25 -20.60
C PHE A 469 9.69 10.82 -20.77
N ARG A 470 9.42 11.62 -21.81
CA ARG A 470 8.05 12.07 -22.16
C ARG A 470 7.10 10.90 -22.38
N ARG A 471 7.54 9.90 -23.15
CA ARG A 471 6.68 8.74 -23.44
C ARG A 471 6.37 7.93 -22.18
N VAL A 472 7.35 7.77 -21.28
CA VAL A 472 7.12 7.16 -19.96
C VAL A 472 6.15 8.01 -19.13
N PHE A 473 6.33 9.33 -19.10
CA PHE A 473 5.43 10.26 -18.40
C PHE A 473 3.99 10.14 -18.90
N ASP A 474 3.80 10.11 -20.23
CA ASP A 474 2.48 9.98 -20.85
C ASP A 474 1.84 8.62 -20.57
N ALA A 475 2.60 7.52 -20.67
CA ALA A 475 2.11 6.19 -20.32
C ALA A 475 1.71 6.10 -18.83
N MET A 476 2.49 6.73 -17.96
CA MET A 476 2.23 6.78 -16.52
C MET A 476 0.96 7.55 -16.14
N LYS A 477 0.38 8.37 -17.03
CA LYS A 477 -0.94 9.01 -16.79
C LYS A 477 -2.02 7.96 -16.49
N HIS A 478 -1.89 6.75 -17.04
CA HIS A 478 -2.83 5.65 -16.84
C HIS A 478 -2.52 4.75 -15.62
N ALA A 479 -1.48 5.04 -14.85
CA ALA A 479 -1.09 4.19 -13.70
C ALA A 479 -2.21 4.04 -12.66
N GLY A 480 -2.97 5.11 -12.40
CA GLY A 480 -4.12 5.10 -11.48
C GLY A 480 -5.31 4.24 -11.94
N GLU A 481 -5.32 3.76 -13.18
CA GLU A 481 -6.38 2.90 -13.72
C GLU A 481 -5.85 1.49 -14.00
N ALA A 482 -4.67 1.39 -14.63
CA ALA A 482 -4.06 0.13 -15.02
C ALA A 482 -3.32 -0.55 -13.85
N GLY A 483 -2.87 0.19 -12.85
CA GLY A 483 -2.06 -0.35 -11.74
C GLY A 483 -0.83 -1.09 -12.26
N SER A 484 -0.64 -2.33 -11.78
CA SER A 484 0.45 -3.21 -12.21
C SER A 484 0.33 -3.74 -13.64
N LEU A 485 -0.80 -3.52 -14.32
CA LEU A 485 -0.98 -3.92 -15.72
C LEU A 485 -0.28 -2.96 -16.69
N LEU A 486 0.18 -1.80 -16.21
CA LEU A 486 0.93 -0.86 -17.03
C LEU A 486 2.31 -1.44 -17.39
N LYS A 487 2.48 -1.87 -18.64
CA LYS A 487 3.71 -2.45 -19.18
C LYS A 487 4.67 -1.38 -19.72
N ILE A 488 5.19 -0.55 -18.81
CA ILE A 488 6.14 0.52 -19.16
C ILE A 488 7.38 -0.05 -19.84
N GLU A 489 7.81 -1.25 -19.43
CA GLU A 489 8.94 -1.95 -20.04
C GLU A 489 8.75 -2.20 -21.53
N GLU A 490 7.52 -2.51 -21.97
CA GLU A 490 7.19 -2.74 -23.38
C GLU A 490 7.15 -1.40 -24.15
N GLU A 491 6.59 -0.35 -23.56
CA GLU A 491 6.61 1.01 -24.13
C GLU A 491 8.03 1.54 -24.31
N ILE A 492 8.88 1.38 -23.30
CA ILE A 492 10.31 1.75 -23.37
C ILE A 492 11.01 0.91 -24.43
N ALA A 493 10.79 -0.41 -24.46
CA ALA A 493 11.41 -1.28 -25.45
C ALA A 493 11.02 -0.90 -26.88
N GLY A 494 9.73 -0.60 -27.12
CA GLY A 494 9.23 -0.11 -28.39
C GLY A 494 9.86 1.24 -28.78
N ALA A 495 9.90 2.19 -27.85
CA ALA A 495 10.50 3.50 -28.08
C ALA A 495 12.00 3.42 -28.39
N VAL A 496 12.74 2.55 -27.69
CA VAL A 496 14.16 2.27 -27.96
C VAL A 496 14.33 1.63 -29.34
N ALA A 497 13.45 0.69 -29.73
CA ALA A 497 13.48 0.05 -31.04
C ALA A 497 13.22 1.07 -32.17
N GLU A 498 12.22 1.95 -32.02
CA GLU A 498 11.94 3.03 -32.96
C GLU A 498 13.11 4.01 -33.09
N ALA A 499 13.69 4.42 -31.95
CA ALA A 499 14.85 5.31 -31.93
C ALA A 499 16.05 4.67 -32.63
N LYS A 500 16.28 3.36 -32.41
CA LYS A 500 17.32 2.58 -33.10
C LYS A 500 17.07 2.50 -34.61
N GLN A 501 15.82 2.29 -35.04
CA GLN A 501 15.49 2.30 -36.47
C GLN A 501 15.74 3.67 -37.12
N LYS A 502 15.34 4.77 -36.47
CA LYS A 502 15.61 6.13 -36.95
C LYS A 502 17.10 6.43 -37.04
N TRP A 503 17.89 5.97 -36.06
CA TRP A 503 19.34 6.10 -36.08
C TRP A 503 19.97 5.31 -37.23
N LEU A 504 19.54 4.06 -37.46
CA LEU A 504 20.00 3.22 -38.55
C LEU A 504 19.59 3.73 -39.94
N ALA A 505 18.43 4.39 -40.06
CA ALA A 505 17.96 4.96 -41.32
C ALA A 505 18.82 6.14 -41.81
N GLY A 506 19.63 6.74 -40.94
CA GLY A 506 20.50 7.88 -41.25
C GLY A 506 19.71 9.15 -41.63
N PRO A 507 20.36 10.34 -41.66
CA PRO A 507 19.73 11.53 -42.18
C PRO A 507 19.39 11.32 -43.67
N ARG A 508 18.14 11.56 -44.07
CA ARG A 508 17.82 11.76 -45.49
C ARG A 508 18.61 12.98 -45.95
N LEU A 509 19.66 12.76 -46.74
CA LEU A 509 20.31 13.83 -47.48
C LEU A 509 19.29 14.37 -48.49
N GLU A 510 18.54 15.39 -48.10
CA GLU A 510 17.84 16.21 -49.07
C GLU A 510 18.91 16.97 -49.85
N GLN A 511 19.05 16.62 -51.12
CA GLN A 511 19.91 17.34 -52.05
C GLN A 511 19.35 18.76 -52.21
N GLY A 512 19.92 19.71 -51.47
CA GLY A 512 19.67 21.13 -51.70
C GLY A 512 20.01 21.48 -53.15
N ARG A 513 19.19 22.35 -53.77
CA ARG A 513 19.50 22.85 -55.12
C ARG A 513 20.86 23.53 -55.09
N LEU A 514 21.75 23.13 -56.01
CA LEU A 514 23.15 23.60 -56.08
C LEU A 514 23.27 25.09 -56.45
N PHE A 515 22.18 25.72 -56.88
CA PHE A 515 22.09 27.13 -57.22
C PHE A 515 20.81 27.71 -56.64
N ALA A 516 20.93 28.84 -55.93
CA ALA A 516 19.81 29.71 -55.64
C ALA A 516 19.37 30.36 -56.95
N ASP A 517 18.12 30.17 -57.36
CA ASP A 517 17.51 30.93 -58.45
C ASP A 517 17.23 32.37 -57.97
N ASP A 518 18.29 33.15 -57.72
CA ASP A 518 18.20 34.59 -57.73
C ASP A 518 18.51 35.05 -59.15
N MET A 519 17.46 35.29 -59.96
CA MET A 519 17.42 36.33 -61.00
C MET A 519 16.05 36.35 -61.68
N ALA A 520 15.08 37.04 -61.08
CA ALA A 520 14.03 37.71 -61.84
C ALA A 520 14.25 39.23 -61.70
N PRO A 521 14.48 39.98 -62.80
CA PRO A 521 14.84 41.40 -62.74
C PRO A 521 13.65 42.28 -62.31
N PRO A 522 13.91 43.50 -61.81
CA PRO A 522 12.88 44.35 -61.21
C PRO A 522 11.96 44.90 -62.31
N ALA A 523 10.65 44.68 -62.18
CA ALA A 523 9.68 45.42 -62.97
C ALA A 523 9.53 46.84 -62.38
N GLN A 524 9.91 47.84 -63.17
CA GLN A 524 9.68 49.26 -62.91
C GLN A 524 8.26 49.67 -63.29
N LYS A 525 7.71 50.57 -62.45
CA LYS A 525 6.48 51.38 -62.51
C LYS A 525 5.17 50.73 -62.09
#